data_AF-A0A7T1GRA0-F1
#
_entry.id   AF-A0A7T1GRA0-F1
#
_cell.length_a   1.000
_cell.length_b   1.000
_cell.length_c   1.000
_cell.angle_alpha   90.00
_cell.angle_beta   90.00
_cell.angle_gamma   90.00
#
_symmetry.space_group_name_H-M   'P 1'
#
loop_
_entity.id
_entity.type
_entity.pdbx_description
1 polymer ?
#
loop_
_entity_poly.entity_id
_entity_poly.type
_entity_poly.pdbx_seq_one_letter_code
_entity_poly.pdbx_strand_id
1 'polypeptide(L)' 'MRNPERIPAILHTLREFWEKHPDWRLGQLLVNIAKPSEPCPQIFYLEDDVFLERLQEMSKSDDSKSKL' A
#
# COMPACT_ATOMS: atom_id res chain seq x y z
N MET A 1 -19.54 -0.94 -7.81
CA MET A 1 -18.76 -1.40 -6.64
C MET A 1 -17.77 -2.45 -7.12
N ARG A 2 -16.56 -2.49 -6.55
CA ARG A 2 -15.51 -3.46 -6.93
C ARG A 2 -15.68 -4.76 -6.13
N ASN A 3 -15.33 -5.93 -6.68
CA ASN A 3 -15.41 -7.22 -5.97
C ASN A 3 -14.39 -7.27 -4.80
N PRO A 4 -14.82 -7.48 -3.54
CA PRO A 4 -13.92 -7.62 -2.39
C PRO A 4 -13.00 -8.85 -2.46
N GLU A 5 -13.43 -9.94 -3.10
CA GLU A 5 -12.69 -11.22 -3.15
C GLU A 5 -11.32 -11.12 -3.85
N ARG A 6 -11.06 -10.03 -4.59
CA ARG A 6 -9.72 -9.79 -5.15
C ARG A 6 -8.68 -9.45 -4.08
N ILE A 7 -9.11 -8.91 -2.94
CA ILE A 7 -8.19 -8.31 -1.95
C ILE A 7 -7.28 -9.39 -1.33
N PRO A 8 -7.80 -10.53 -0.82
CA PRO A 8 -6.94 -11.56 -0.23
C PRO A 8 -5.92 -12.12 -1.22
N ALA A 9 -6.31 -12.34 -2.49
CA ALA A 9 -5.42 -12.85 -3.52
C ALA A 9 -4.25 -11.90 -3.82
N ILE A 10 -4.54 -10.59 -3.91
CA ILE A 10 -3.51 -9.55 -4.10
C ILE A 10 -2.57 -9.49 -2.89
N LEU A 11 -3.13 -9.46 -1.67
CA LEU A 11 -2.32 -9.36 -0.45
C LEU A 11 -1.41 -10.58 -0.24
N HIS A 12 -1.89 -11.78 -0.56
CA HIS A 12 -1.08 -13.00 -0.48
C HIS A 12 0.11 -12.94 -1.45
N THR A 13 -0.15 -12.66 -2.72
CA THR A 13 0.90 -12.57 -3.75
C THR A 13 1.90 -11.46 -3.45
N LEU A 14 1.40 -10.30 -3.01
CA LEU A 14 2.23 -9.16 -2.64
C LEU A 14 3.16 -9.52 -1.48
N ARG A 15 2.64 -10.18 -0.44
CA ARG A 15 3.44 -10.62 0.71
C ARG A 15 4.55 -11.57 0.28
N GLU A 16 4.22 -12.64 -0.45
CA GLU A 16 5.21 -13.64 -0.86
C GLU A 16 6.33 -13.05 -1.71
N PHE A 17 6.00 -12.09 -2.58
CA PHE A 17 7.01 -11.39 -3.37
C PHE A 17 7.86 -10.48 -2.49
N TRP A 18 7.23 -9.69 -1.62
CA TRP A 18 7.93 -8.70 -0.81
C TRP A 18 8.87 -9.33 0.22
N GLU A 19 8.49 -10.46 0.83
CA GLU A 19 9.34 -11.24 1.74
C GLU A 19 10.61 -11.77 1.05
N LYS A 20 10.60 -11.97 -0.27
CA LYS A 20 11.78 -12.36 -1.07
C LYS A 20 12.67 -11.17 -1.46
N HIS A 21 12.17 -9.95 -1.31
CA HIS A 21 12.83 -8.71 -1.71
C HIS A 21 12.74 -7.64 -0.60
N PRO A 22 13.29 -7.91 0.60
CA PRO A 22 13.11 -7.05 1.78
C PRO A 22 13.77 -5.67 1.66
N ASP A 23 14.73 -5.50 0.75
CA ASP A 23 15.40 -4.22 0.51
C ASP A 23 14.50 -3.18 -0.17
N TRP A 24 13.41 -3.62 -0.78
CA TRP A 24 12.45 -2.72 -1.41
C TRP A 24 11.39 -2.31 -0.40
N ARG A 25 11.07 -1.02 -0.35
CA ARG A 25 9.90 -0.54 0.39
C ARG A 25 8.63 -0.77 -0.40
N LEU A 26 7.48 -0.83 0.27
CA LEU A 26 6.20 -1.10 -0.40
C LEU A 26 5.91 -0.10 -1.51
N GLY A 27 6.21 1.19 -1.28
CA GLY A 27 6.05 2.25 -2.27
C GLY A 27 6.86 2.02 -3.55
N GLN A 28 8.13 1.59 -3.41
CA GLN A 28 8.98 1.23 -4.54
C GLN A 28 8.41 0.05 -5.33
N LEU A 29 7.97 -0.99 -4.62
CA LEU A 29 7.36 -2.18 -5.22
C LEU A 29 6.13 -1.80 -6.06
N LEU A 30 5.23 -0.97 -5.52
CA LEU A 30 4.03 -0.53 -6.22
C LEU A 30 4.34 0.30 -7.48
N VAL A 31 5.31 1.21 -7.40
CA VAL A 31 5.74 2.00 -8.58
C VAL A 31 6.38 1.11 -9.64
N ASN A 32 7.21 0.13 -9.23
CA ASN A 32 7.83 -0.83 -10.13
C ASN A 32 6.80 -1.72 -10.84
N ILE A 33 5.70 -2.09 -10.17
CA ILE A 33 4.59 -2.83 -10.76
C ILE A 33 3.77 -1.94 -11.71
N ALA A 34 3.46 -0.71 -11.29
CA ALA A 34 2.62 0.21 -12.03
C ALA A 34 3.28 0.75 -13.31
N LYS A 35 4.62 0.82 -13.34
CA LYS A 35 5.42 1.36 -14.44
C LYS A 35 4.81 2.63 -15.02
N PRO A 36 4.62 3.68 -14.19
CA PRO A 36 3.95 4.87 -14.63
C PRO A 36 4.74 5.55 -15.76
N SER A 37 4.03 6.20 -16.68
CA SER A 37 4.66 6.97 -17.76
C SER A 37 5.43 8.18 -17.24
N GLU A 38 5.04 8.69 -16.06
CA GLU A 38 5.69 9.80 -15.37
C GLU A 38 6.24 9.37 -14.00
N PRO A 39 7.38 9.93 -13.54
CA PRO A 39 7.93 9.62 -12.23
C PRO A 39 6.94 9.92 -11.09
N CYS A 40 6.89 9.02 -10.11
CA CYS A 40 6.04 9.15 -8.92
C CYS A 40 6.89 9.13 -7.62
N PRO A 41 7.80 10.11 -7.39
CA PRO A 41 8.78 10.06 -6.30
C PRO A 41 8.14 10.02 -4.90
N GLN A 42 6.94 10.59 -4.75
CA GLN A 42 6.19 10.67 -3.49
C GLN A 42 5.72 9.30 -3.02
N ILE A 43 5.50 8.37 -3.96
CA ILE A 43 5.18 6.97 -3.67
C ILE A 43 6.47 6.15 -3.64
N PHE A 44 7.37 6.37 -4.60
CA PHE A 44 8.61 5.61 -4.71
C PHE A 44 9.50 5.76 -3.47
N TYR A 45 9.62 6.96 -2.89
CA TYR A 45 10.43 7.21 -1.70
C TYR A 45 9.63 7.18 -0.39
N LEU A 46 8.40 6.65 -0.39
CA LEU A 46 7.64 6.48 0.84
C LEU A 46 8.29 5.38 1.70
N GLU A 47 8.63 5.70 2.94
CA GLU A 47 9.13 4.75 3.94
C GLU A 47 7.98 3.92 4.53
N ASP A 48 8.25 2.65 4.89
CA ASP A 48 7.21 1.71 5.34
C ASP A 48 6.65 2.07 6.71
N ASP A 49 7.46 2.65 7.60
CA ASP A 49 7.01 3.17 8.90
C ASP A 49 6.03 4.34 8.73
N VAL A 50 6.35 5.29 7.83
CA VAL A 50 5.48 6.41 7.46
C VAL A 50 4.21 5.91 6.76
N PHE A 51 4.31 4.89 5.91
CA PHE A 51 3.16 4.25 5.29
C PHE A 51 2.21 3.67 6.35
N LEU A 52 2.75 2.91 7.31
CA LEU A 52 1.97 2.28 8.38
C LEU A 52 1.30 3.31 9.28
N GLU A 53 2.03 4.36 9.68
CA GLU A 53 1.49 5.47 10.47
C GLU A 53 0.28 6.11 9.78
N ARG A 54 0.45 6.54 8.53
CA ARG A 54 -0.63 7.18 7.76
C ARG A 54 -1.84 6.28 7.56
N LEU A 55 -1.62 4.99 7.30
CA LEU A 55 -2.72 4.04 7.14
C LEU A 55 -3.54 3.91 8.43
N GLN A 56 -2.87 3.85 9.59
CA GLN A 56 -3.53 3.79 10.89
C GLN A 56 -4.30 5.08 11.22
N GLU A 57 -3.76 6.25 10.87
CA GLU A 57 -4.45 7.54 11.04
C GLU A 57 -5.74 7.61 10.20
N MET A 58 -5.70 7.11 8.96
CA MET A 58 -6.87 7.05 8.09
C MET A 58 -7.95 6.13 8.68
N SER A 59 -7.57 4.95 9.19
CA SER A 59 -8.53 4.04 9.83
C SER A 59 -9.23 4.65 11.05
N LYS A 60 -8.48 5.37 11.92
CA LYS A 60 -9.08 6.10 13.07
C LYS A 60 -10.08 7.17 12.64
N SER A 61 -9.82 7.82 11.50
CA SER A 61 -10.67 8.87 10.94
C SER A 61 -11.96 8.31 10.35
N ASP A 62 -11.90 7.14 9.73
CA ASP A 62 -13.09 6.47 9.16
C ASP A 62 -14.01 5.91 10.26
N ASP A 63 -13.46 5.42 11.37
CA ASP A 63 -14.23 5.01 12.55
C ASP A 63 -14.95 6.19 13.22
N SER A 64 -14.36 7.40 13.13
CA SER A 64 -14.93 8.62 13.70
C SER A 64 -16.07 9.20 12.87
N LYS A 65 -16.03 9.02 11.53
CA LYS A 65 -17.10 9.45 10.62
C LYS A 65 -18.32 8.52 10.63
N SER A 66 -18.17 7.28 11.09
CA SER A 66 -19.29 6.33 11.24
C SER A 66 -20.08 6.51 12.54
N LYS A 67 -19.67 7.45 13.42
CA LYS A 67 -20.32 7.74 14.71
C LYS A 67 -21.06 9.09 14.78
N LEU A 68 -21.13 9.82 13.65
CA LEU A 68 -21.97 11.03 13.48
C LEU A 68 -23.12 10.73 12.51
#